data_AF-D3PW41-F1
#
_entry.id   AF-D3PW41-F1
#
_cell.length_a   1.000
_cell.length_b   1.000
_cell.length_c   1.000
_cell.angle_alpha   90.00
_cell.angle_beta   90.00
_cell.angle_gamma   90.00
#
_symmetry.space_group_name_H-M   'P 1'
#
loop_
_entity.id
_entity.type
_entity.pdbx_description
1 polymer ?
#
loop_
_entity_poly.entity_id
_entity_poly.type
_entity_poly.pdbx_seq_one_letter_code
_entity_poly.pdbx_strand_id
1 'polypeptide(L)'
;MTEAIITPPSEDQVAAAKRLEAELRDGNWRRNALWLEFVSLPHDPADYQRLRQLWLDSPGVCRNRSVPMAVVARAAMLEEEHAEARLLLRKAILARTRYNRRLSVRLRLKGRNRPTVTVPPVDEVDTPTRDTTTYLELYNAVVTKDRAARERLAARLAQLGEGEWLNRL
;
A
#
# COMPACT_ATOMS: atom_id res chain seq x y z
N MET A 1 12.32 28.14 -12.07
CA MET A 1 11.54 26.89 -12.26
C MET A 1 12.40 26.00 -13.13
N THR A 2 12.97 24.96 -12.56
CA THR A 2 13.89 24.06 -13.28
C THR A 2 13.04 22.96 -13.89
N GLU A 3 12.81 23.02 -15.21
CA GLU A 3 12.19 21.92 -15.93
C GLU A 3 13.10 20.70 -15.77
N ALA A 4 12.64 19.71 -15.00
CA ALA A 4 13.31 18.43 -14.95
C ALA A 4 13.21 17.84 -16.35
N ILE A 5 14.36 17.69 -17.02
CA ILE A 5 14.44 16.95 -18.28
C ILE A 5 14.06 15.52 -17.95
N ILE A 6 12.81 15.15 -18.22
CA ILE A 6 12.34 13.76 -18.14
C ILE A 6 12.98 13.05 -19.33
N THR A 7 14.10 12.38 -19.10
CA THR A 7 14.71 11.52 -20.11
C THR A 7 13.71 10.41 -20.44
N PRO A 8 13.32 10.24 -21.71
CA PRO A 8 12.39 9.19 -22.10
C PRO A 8 13.00 7.80 -21.78
N PRO A 9 12.15 6.79 -21.48
CA PRO A 9 12.65 5.46 -21.18
C PRO A 9 13.37 4.87 -22.40
N SER A 10 14.48 4.17 -22.16
CA SER A 10 15.18 3.44 -23.22
C SER A 10 14.36 2.27 -23.75
N GLU A 11 14.66 1.81 -24.96
CA GLU A 11 14.00 0.62 -25.54
C GLU A 11 14.14 -0.61 -24.64
N ASP A 12 15.30 -0.78 -24.00
CA ASP A 12 15.56 -1.84 -23.02
C ASP A 12 14.66 -1.73 -21.78
N GLN A 13 14.38 -0.51 -21.31
CA GLN A 13 13.49 -0.29 -20.16
C GLN A 13 12.04 -0.62 -20.52
N VAL A 14 11.58 -0.24 -21.71
CA VAL A 14 10.26 -0.61 -22.22
C VAL A 14 10.13 -2.12 -22.37
N ALA A 15 11.16 -2.78 -22.92
CA ALA A 15 11.21 -4.23 -23.05
C ALA A 15 11.20 -4.94 -21.68
N ALA A 16 11.98 -4.42 -20.71
CA ALA A 16 12.00 -4.93 -19.34
C ALA A 16 10.63 -4.82 -18.67
N ALA A 17 9.96 -3.67 -18.77
CA ALA A 17 8.61 -3.48 -18.22
C ALA A 17 7.59 -4.46 -18.82
N LYS A 18 7.62 -4.67 -20.15
CA LYS A 18 6.77 -5.67 -20.83
C LYS A 18 7.03 -7.09 -20.34
N ARG A 19 8.30 -7.45 -20.15
CA ARG A 19 8.67 -8.77 -19.64
C ARG A 19 8.20 -8.98 -18.21
N LEU A 20 8.40 -8.01 -17.33
CA LEU A 20 7.91 -8.07 -15.95
C LEU A 20 6.38 -8.19 -15.89
N GLU A 21 5.66 -7.48 -16.78
CA GLU A 21 4.20 -7.59 -16.86
C GLU A 21 3.77 -9.01 -17.25
N ALA A 22 4.38 -9.57 -18.29
CA ALA A 22 4.10 -10.92 -18.75
C ALA A 22 4.33 -11.95 -17.62
N GLU A 23 5.46 -11.85 -16.92
CA GLU A 23 5.78 -12.73 -15.79
C GLU A 23 4.73 -12.64 -14.67
N LEU A 24 4.26 -11.43 -14.35
CA LEU A 24 3.18 -11.24 -13.37
C LEU A 24 1.87 -11.88 -13.85
N ARG A 25 1.49 -11.66 -15.11
CA ARG A 25 0.29 -12.22 -15.73
C ARG A 25 0.32 -13.76 -15.82
N ASP A 26 1.51 -14.35 -15.96
CA ASP A 26 1.74 -15.81 -15.90
C ASP A 26 1.57 -16.43 -14.50
N GLY A 27 1.04 -15.67 -13.55
CA GLY A 27 0.68 -16.16 -12.22
C GLY A 27 1.71 -15.85 -11.13
N ASN A 28 2.81 -15.15 -11.46
CA ASN A 28 3.83 -14.76 -10.49
C ASN A 28 3.46 -13.53 -9.65
N TRP A 29 2.18 -13.15 -9.59
CA TRP A 29 1.61 -12.07 -8.79
C TRP A 29 2.12 -11.99 -7.34
N ARG A 30 2.52 -13.13 -6.75
CA ARG A 30 3.00 -13.24 -5.37
C ARG A 30 4.47 -12.89 -5.18
N ARG A 31 5.25 -12.75 -6.25
CA ARG A 31 6.69 -12.46 -6.19
C ARG A 31 6.90 -10.96 -5.99
N ASN A 32 7.20 -10.56 -4.76
CA ASN A 32 7.44 -9.16 -4.41
C ASN A 32 8.59 -8.54 -5.22
N ALA A 33 9.60 -9.32 -5.62
CA ALA A 33 10.74 -8.83 -6.41
C ALA A 33 10.28 -8.22 -7.74
N LEU A 34 9.38 -8.88 -8.47
CA LEU A 34 8.86 -8.38 -9.75
C LEU A 34 8.15 -7.03 -9.60
N TRP A 35 7.37 -6.85 -8.52
CA TRP A 35 6.71 -5.58 -8.23
C TRP A 35 7.68 -4.46 -7.85
N LEU A 36 8.77 -4.79 -7.15
CA LEU A 36 9.79 -3.81 -6.77
C LEU A 36 10.66 -3.41 -7.97
N GLU A 37 11.00 -4.37 -8.83
CA GLU A 37 11.71 -4.12 -10.08
C GLU A 37 10.89 -3.18 -10.99
N PHE A 38 9.57 -3.34 -11.04
CA PHE A 38 8.68 -2.41 -11.75
C PHE A 38 8.85 -0.94 -11.32
N VAL A 39 9.09 -0.69 -10.03
CA VAL A 39 9.31 0.67 -9.48
C VAL A 39 10.73 1.18 -9.69
N SER A 40 11.67 0.28 -9.95
CA SER A 40 13.06 0.66 -10.23
C SER A 40 13.26 1.14 -11.67
N LEU A 41 12.31 0.84 -12.56
CA LEU A 41 12.29 1.37 -13.92
C LEU A 41 11.85 2.84 -13.90
N PRO A 42 12.44 3.72 -14.72
CA PRO A 42 11.98 5.11 -14.83
C PRO A 42 10.51 5.13 -15.30
N HIS A 43 9.74 6.04 -14.72
CA HIS A 43 8.30 6.12 -14.92
C HIS A 43 7.96 7.22 -15.93
N ASP A 44 7.29 6.84 -17.01
CA ASP A 44 6.40 7.73 -17.75
C ASP A 44 5.08 7.87 -16.96
N PRO A 45 4.44 9.05 -16.92
CA PRO A 45 3.04 9.17 -16.52
C PRO A 45 2.10 8.08 -17.03
N ALA A 46 2.27 7.64 -18.28
CA ALA A 46 1.51 6.54 -18.86
C ALA A 46 1.71 5.19 -18.14
N ASP A 47 2.84 4.99 -17.46
CA ASP A 47 3.14 3.77 -16.71
C ASP A 47 2.31 3.66 -15.43
N TYR A 48 1.83 4.76 -14.86
CA TYR A 48 0.94 4.72 -13.70
C TYR A 48 -0.36 3.99 -14.02
N GLN A 49 -1.06 4.38 -15.08
CA GLN A 49 -2.33 3.77 -15.45
C GLN A 49 -2.17 2.29 -15.78
N ARG A 50 -1.08 1.95 -16.47
CA ARG A 50 -0.73 0.55 -16.78
C ARG A 50 -0.46 -0.26 -15.51
N LEU A 51 0.35 0.25 -14.59
CA LEU A 51 0.68 -0.42 -13.33
C LEU A 51 -0.55 -0.56 -12.41
N ARG A 52 -1.40 0.48 -12.37
CA ARG A 52 -2.67 0.47 -11.66
C ARG A 52 -3.60 -0.59 -12.22
N GLN A 53 -3.75 -0.67 -13.54
CA GLN A 53 -4.55 -1.70 -14.19
C GLN A 53 -3.98 -3.10 -13.92
N LEU A 54 -2.66 -3.28 -14.01
CA LEU A 54 -2.00 -4.55 -13.70
C LEU A 54 -2.26 -5.01 -12.26
N TRP A 55 -2.28 -4.08 -11.30
CA TRP A 55 -2.64 -4.38 -9.92
C TRP A 55 -4.13 -4.72 -9.76
N LEU A 56 -5.02 -4.05 -10.48
CA LEU A 56 -6.45 -4.38 -10.51
C LEU A 56 -6.71 -5.75 -11.15
N ASP A 57 -5.97 -6.10 -12.20
CA ASP A 57 -6.04 -7.42 -12.86
C ASP A 57 -5.55 -8.54 -11.92
N SER A 58 -4.68 -8.21 -10.96
CA SER A 58 -4.16 -9.21 -10.03
C SER A 58 -5.27 -9.84 -9.16
N PRO A 59 -5.16 -11.14 -8.82
CA PRO A 59 -6.10 -11.81 -7.93
C PRO A 59 -6.23 -11.06 -6.59
N GLY A 60 -7.43 -10.98 -6.03
CA GLY A 60 -7.68 -10.20 -4.80
C GLY A 60 -6.76 -10.55 -3.62
N VAL A 61 -6.34 -11.82 -3.51
CA VAL A 61 -5.35 -12.26 -2.49
C VAL A 61 -3.95 -11.66 -2.68
N CYS A 62 -3.58 -11.34 -3.92
CA CYS A 62 -2.31 -10.70 -4.28
C CYS A 62 -2.42 -9.18 -4.19
N ARG A 63 -3.56 -8.62 -4.61
CA ARG A 63 -3.87 -7.19 -4.54
C ARG A 63 -3.72 -6.61 -3.13
N ASN A 64 -4.13 -7.38 -2.12
CA ASN A 64 -4.09 -7.01 -0.71
C ASN A 64 -2.70 -7.17 -0.04
N ARG A 65 -1.63 -7.39 -0.81
CA ARG A 65 -0.27 -7.45 -0.26
C ARG A 65 0.36 -6.06 -0.18
N SER A 66 1.17 -5.85 0.85
CA SER A 66 1.75 -4.53 1.14
C SER A 66 2.64 -3.99 0.02
N VAL A 67 3.42 -4.87 -0.65
CA VAL A 67 4.39 -4.44 -1.67
C VAL A 67 3.68 -3.95 -2.94
N PRO A 68 2.78 -4.71 -3.60
CA PRO A 68 2.04 -4.21 -4.74
C PRO A 68 1.28 -2.90 -4.45
N MET A 69 0.64 -2.79 -3.29
CA MET A 69 -0.06 -1.54 -2.92
C MET A 69 0.89 -0.35 -2.78
N ALA A 70 2.05 -0.52 -2.14
CA ALA A 70 3.02 0.56 -1.98
C ALA A 70 3.62 1.00 -3.33
N VAL A 71 3.81 0.04 -4.24
CA VAL A 71 4.27 0.26 -5.61
C VAL A 71 3.28 1.14 -6.39
N VAL A 72 2.00 0.76 -6.41
CA VAL A 72 0.94 1.55 -7.08
C VAL A 72 0.78 2.91 -6.41
N ALA A 73 0.87 2.98 -5.08
CA ALA A 73 0.76 4.25 -4.36
C ALA A 73 1.87 5.23 -4.72
N ARG A 74 3.09 4.75 -4.95
CA ARG A 74 4.21 5.59 -5.40
C ARG A 74 3.97 6.12 -6.81
N ALA A 75 3.47 5.27 -7.72
CA ALA A 75 3.11 5.72 -9.06
C ALA A 75 1.97 6.76 -9.04
N ALA A 76 0.94 6.55 -8.20
CA ALA A 76 -0.11 7.54 -7.98
C ALA A 76 0.42 8.88 -7.43
N MET A 77 1.46 8.87 -6.60
CA MET A 77 2.08 10.12 -6.13
C MET A 77 2.76 10.92 -7.25
N LEU A 78 3.36 10.22 -8.23
CA LEU A 78 4.04 10.88 -9.36
C LEU A 78 3.03 11.54 -10.31
N GLU A 79 1.84 10.95 -10.43
CA GLU A 79 0.72 11.47 -11.22
C GLU A 79 -0.20 12.43 -10.45
N GLU A 80 0.26 12.94 -9.31
CA GLU A 80 -0.50 13.88 -8.46
C GLU A 80 -1.85 13.33 -7.93
N GLU A 81 -2.09 12.02 -8.05
CA GLU A 81 -3.24 11.28 -7.51
C GLU A 81 -3.08 11.02 -6.00
N HIS A 82 -2.87 12.10 -5.24
CA HIS A 82 -2.48 12.05 -3.84
C HIS A 82 -3.52 11.39 -2.93
N ALA A 83 -4.81 11.46 -3.29
CA ALA A 83 -5.87 10.80 -2.52
C ALA A 83 -5.75 9.27 -2.58
N GLU A 84 -5.60 8.73 -3.80
CA GLU A 84 -5.40 7.30 -4.03
C GLU A 84 -4.08 6.83 -3.43
N ALA A 85 -3.00 7.59 -3.62
CA ALA A 85 -1.71 7.28 -3.03
C ALA A 85 -1.77 7.16 -1.49
N ARG A 86 -2.37 8.15 -0.81
CA ARG A 86 -2.54 8.11 0.66
C ARG A 86 -3.35 6.88 1.09
N LEU A 87 -4.43 6.58 0.38
CA LEU A 87 -5.26 5.42 0.69
C LEU A 87 -4.47 4.10 0.58
N LEU A 88 -3.79 3.91 -0.54
CA LEU A 88 -3.01 2.71 -0.82
C LEU A 88 -1.84 2.54 0.17
N LEU A 89 -1.16 3.63 0.55
CA LEU A 89 -0.11 3.60 1.57
C LEU A 89 -0.65 3.16 2.94
N ARG A 90 -1.79 3.73 3.38
CA ARG A 90 -2.42 3.34 4.64
C ARG A 90 -2.79 1.84 4.64
N LYS A 91 -3.35 1.35 3.53
CA LYS A 91 -3.66 -0.09 3.34
C LYS A 91 -2.40 -0.95 3.36
N ALA A 92 -1.31 -0.51 2.70
CA ALA A 92 -0.04 -1.21 2.67
C ALA A 92 0.60 -1.36 4.05
N ILE A 93 0.57 -0.29 4.86
CA ILE A 93 1.06 -0.29 6.24
C ILE A 93 0.31 -1.34 7.07
N LEU A 94 -1.02 -1.34 7.03
CA LEU A 94 -1.84 -2.30 7.79
C LEU A 94 -1.58 -3.75 7.35
N ALA A 95 -1.47 -4.00 6.04
CA ALA A 95 -1.15 -5.32 5.51
C ALA A 95 0.23 -5.82 6.00
N ARG A 96 1.24 -4.95 6.01
CA ARG A 96 2.60 -5.27 6.50
C ARG A 96 2.60 -5.61 7.98
N THR A 97 1.88 -4.85 8.81
CA THR A 97 1.76 -5.08 10.25
C THR A 97 1.15 -6.43 10.57
N ARG A 98 0.09 -6.81 9.86
CA ARG A 98 -0.54 -8.13 10.02
C ARG A 98 0.40 -9.26 9.63
N TYR A 99 1.13 -9.11 8.52
CA TYR A 99 2.14 -10.10 8.11
C TYR A 99 3.22 -10.25 9.19
N ASN A 100 3.81 -9.15 9.66
CA ASN A 100 4.82 -9.17 10.71
C ASN A 100 4.28 -9.80 11.99
N ARG A 101 3.03 -9.49 12.38
CA ARG A 101 2.38 -10.11 13.54
C ARG A 101 2.26 -11.63 13.38
N ARG A 102 1.75 -12.12 12.24
CA ARG A 102 1.64 -13.56 11.97
C ARG A 102 3.02 -14.22 12.02
N LEU A 103 4.04 -13.56 11.47
CA LEU A 103 5.41 -14.03 11.50
C LEU A 103 5.98 -14.08 12.93
N SER A 104 5.82 -13.03 13.73
CA SER A 104 6.29 -12.99 15.13
C SER A 104 5.66 -14.07 15.99
N VAL A 105 4.35 -14.34 15.81
CA VAL A 105 3.66 -15.44 16.50
C VAL A 105 4.27 -16.79 16.10
N ARG A 106 4.47 -17.02 14.79
CA ARG A 106 5.07 -18.27 14.27
C ARG A 106 6.49 -18.47 14.76
N LEU A 107 7.32 -17.42 14.72
CA LEU A 107 8.73 -17.47 15.11
C LEU A 107 8.93 -17.35 16.62
N ARG A 108 7.86 -17.29 17.43
CA ARG A 108 7.90 -17.09 18.89
C ARG A 108 8.79 -15.91 19.31
N LEU A 109 8.92 -14.89 18.45
CA LEU A 109 9.72 -13.71 18.71
C LEU A 109 8.99 -12.84 19.75
N LYS A 110 9.22 -13.12 21.03
CA LYS A 110 8.83 -12.25 22.14
C LYS A 110 9.80 -11.06 22.17
N GLY A 111 9.28 -9.84 22.03
CA GLY A 111 9.92 -8.67 22.63
C GLY A 111 10.86 -7.80 21.77
N ARG A 112 10.82 -7.81 20.43
CA ARG A 112 11.50 -6.73 19.67
C ARG A 112 10.57 -5.54 19.46
N ASN A 113 11.06 -4.37 19.87
CA ASN A 113 10.43 -3.04 19.83
C ASN A 113 9.28 -2.95 18.83
N ARG A 114 8.05 -2.85 19.36
CA ARG A 114 6.90 -2.46 18.56
C ARG A 114 7.05 -0.96 18.29
N PRO A 115 7.18 -0.52 17.03
CA PRO A 115 7.08 0.89 16.74
C PRO A 115 5.67 1.34 17.13
N THR A 116 5.57 2.09 18.23
CA THR A 116 4.38 2.85 18.58
C THR A 116 4.33 4.00 17.58
N VAL A 117 3.31 4.02 16.72
CA VAL A 117 3.12 5.17 15.84
C VAL A 117 2.45 6.24 16.69
N THR A 118 3.17 7.32 16.98
CA THR A 118 2.59 8.48 17.66
C THR A 118 1.55 9.11 16.75
N VAL A 119 0.28 9.05 17.16
CA VAL A 119 -0.82 9.73 16.47
C VAL A 119 -0.87 11.15 17.02
N PRO A 120 -0.72 12.19 16.18
CA PRO A 120 -0.84 13.56 16.66
C PRO A 120 -2.26 13.81 17.18
N PRO A 121 -2.43 14.57 18.29
CA PRO A 121 -3.74 14.98 18.76
C PRO A 121 -4.45 15.82 17.67
N VAL A 122 -5.73 15.52 17.45
CA VAL A 122 -6.53 16.06 16.34
C VAL A 122 -7.37 17.23 16.85
N ASP A 123 -6.76 18.41 16.94
CA ASP A 123 -7.49 19.67 17.12
C ASP A 123 -7.59 20.33 15.74
N GLU A 124 -8.82 20.41 15.20
CA GLU A 124 -9.21 20.96 13.89
C GLU A 124 -8.47 20.39 12.67
N VAL A 125 -9.09 19.40 12.03
CA VAL A 125 -8.42 18.61 10.99
C VAL A 125 -9.37 18.31 9.83
N ASP A 126 -8.96 18.70 8.62
CA ASP A 126 -9.64 18.37 7.36
C ASP A 126 -9.92 16.87 7.23
N THR A 127 -11.02 16.51 6.57
CA THR A 127 -11.47 15.11 6.35
C THR A 127 -10.35 14.14 5.94
N PRO A 128 -9.39 14.47 5.02
CA PRO A 128 -8.32 13.56 4.64
C PRO A 128 -7.38 13.18 5.78
N THR A 129 -7.16 14.10 6.72
CA THR A 129 -6.25 13.91 7.84
C THR A 129 -6.97 13.16 8.97
N ARG A 130 -8.28 13.38 9.16
CA ARG A 130 -9.14 12.55 10.04
C ARG A 130 -9.16 11.08 9.61
N ASP A 131 -9.14 10.81 8.31
CA ASP A 131 -9.04 9.45 7.77
C ASP A 131 -7.66 8.85 8.05
N THR A 132 -6.57 9.62 7.85
CA THR A 132 -5.21 9.17 8.22
C THR A 132 -5.15 8.76 9.68
N THR A 133 -5.66 9.60 10.58
CA THR A 133 -5.66 9.34 12.02
C THR A 133 -6.42 8.05 12.33
N THR A 134 -7.60 7.85 11.75
CA THR A 134 -8.38 6.62 11.96
C THR A 134 -7.60 5.36 11.52
N TYR A 135 -6.84 5.44 10.43
CA TYR A 135 -5.96 4.36 9.96
C TYR A 135 -4.76 4.11 10.89
N LEU A 136 -4.14 5.16 11.42
CA LEU A 136 -3.03 5.05 12.37
C LEU A 136 -3.50 4.53 13.74
N GLU A 137 -4.67 4.95 14.19
CA GLU A 137 -5.33 4.40 15.38
C GLU A 137 -5.64 2.91 15.19
N LEU A 138 -6.15 2.52 14.01
CA LEU A 138 -6.40 1.11 13.71
C LEU A 138 -5.09 0.31 13.69
N TYR A 139 -4.02 0.88 13.12
CA TYR A 139 -2.68 0.30 13.18
C TYR A 139 -2.25 0.09 14.63
N ASN A 140 -2.38 1.11 15.48
CA ASN A 140 -2.01 1.02 16.89
C ASN A 140 -2.82 -0.05 17.60
N ALA A 141 -4.14 -0.10 17.39
CA ALA A 141 -5.00 -1.13 17.97
C ALA A 141 -4.62 -2.56 17.51
N VAL A 142 -4.20 -2.73 16.25
CA VAL A 142 -3.66 -4.00 15.73
C VAL A 142 -2.35 -4.38 16.42
N VAL A 143 -1.47 -3.41 16.66
CA VAL A 143 -0.18 -3.60 17.34
C VAL A 143 -0.38 -3.90 18.82
N THR A 144 -1.15 -3.10 19.55
CA THR A 144 -1.40 -3.21 20.99
C THR A 144 -2.32 -4.38 21.37
N LYS A 145 -3.02 -4.98 20.40
CA LYS A 145 -4.01 -6.05 20.58
C LYS A 145 -5.32 -5.58 21.24
N ASP A 146 -5.64 -4.29 21.15
CA ASP A 146 -6.92 -3.77 21.61
C ASP A 146 -8.04 -4.21 20.65
N ARG A 147 -8.85 -5.20 21.08
CA ARG A 147 -9.93 -5.76 20.27
C ARG A 147 -11.08 -4.76 20.10
N ALA A 148 -11.47 -4.08 21.17
CA ALA A 148 -12.59 -3.15 21.15
C ALA A 148 -12.28 -1.94 20.26
N ALA A 149 -11.06 -1.40 20.35
CA ALA A 149 -10.64 -0.32 19.46
C ALA A 149 -10.59 -0.77 17.99
N ARG A 150 -10.10 -1.99 17.69
CA ARG A 150 -10.10 -2.52 16.32
C ARG A 150 -11.50 -2.63 15.73
N GLU A 151 -12.46 -3.18 16.48
CA GLU A 151 -13.84 -3.35 16.02
C GLU A 151 -14.52 -1.99 15.77
N ARG A 152 -14.37 -1.05 16.70
CA ARG A 152 -14.89 0.32 16.57
C ARG A 152 -14.28 1.07 15.38
N LEU A 153 -12.96 1.00 15.22
CA LEU A 153 -12.25 1.71 14.14
C LEU A 153 -12.51 1.06 12.77
N ALA A 154 -12.65 -0.27 12.72
CA ALA A 154 -13.08 -0.97 11.51
C ALA A 154 -14.52 -0.59 11.12
N ALA A 155 -15.46 -0.53 12.07
CA ALA A 155 -16.82 -0.08 11.78
C ALA A 155 -16.86 1.36 11.23
N ARG A 156 -16.03 2.25 11.80
CA ARG A 156 -15.90 3.63 11.32
C ARG A 156 -15.33 3.73 9.92
N LEU A 157 -14.29 2.95 9.60
CA LEU A 157 -13.76 2.90 8.22
C LEU A 157 -14.75 2.24 7.25
N ALA A 158 -15.55 1.27 7.70
CA ALA A 158 -16.58 0.67 6.86
C ALA A 158 -17.66 1.67 6.44
N GLN A 159 -18.04 2.61 7.33
CA GLN A 159 -18.96 3.71 7.02
C GLN A 159 -18.38 4.69 5.97
N LEU A 160 -17.06 4.70 5.79
CA LEU A 160 -16.36 5.49 4.76
C LEU A 160 -16.20 4.72 3.44
N GLY A 161 -16.87 3.57 3.28
CA GLY A 161 -16.78 2.73 2.07
C GLY A 161 -15.65 1.69 2.09
N GLU A 162 -14.85 1.63 3.15
CA GLU A 162 -13.69 0.72 3.25
C GLU A 162 -14.05 -0.69 3.76
N GLY A 163 -15.34 -0.99 3.92
CA GLY A 163 -15.85 -2.21 4.55
C GLY A 163 -15.42 -3.50 3.85
N GLU A 164 -15.45 -3.53 2.52
CA GLU A 164 -15.08 -4.73 1.74
C GLU A 164 -13.60 -5.09 1.95
N TRP A 165 -12.74 -4.08 2.08
CA TRP A 165 -11.32 -4.25 2.33
C TRP A 165 -11.05 -4.69 3.78
N LEU A 166 -11.75 -4.09 4.76
CA LEU A 166 -11.64 -4.42 6.18
C LEU A 166 -12.12 -5.84 6.51
N ASN A 167 -13.13 -6.34 5.81
CA ASN A 167 -13.62 -7.72 5.98
C ASN A 167 -12.57 -8.78 5.59
N ARG A 168 -11.54 -8.38 4.84
CA ARG A 168 -10.42 -9.23 4.42
C ARG A 168 -9.16 -9.06 5.30
N LEU A 169 -9.16 -8.05 6.20
CA LEU A 169 -8.08 -7.73 7.17
C LEU A 169 -8.07 -8.60 8.43
#